data_AF-A0A0N4Z5U9-F1
#
_entry.id   AF-A0A0N4Z5U9-F1
#
_cell.length_a   1.000
_cell.length_b   1.000
_cell.length_c   1.000
_cell.angle_alpha   90.00
_cell.angle_beta   90.00
_cell.angle_gamma   90.00
#
_symmetry.space_group_name_H-M   'P 1'
#
loop_
_entity.id
_entity.type
_entity.pdbx_description
1 polymer ?
#
loop_
_entity_poly.entity_id
_entity_poly.type
_entity_poly.pdbx_seq_one_letter_code
_entity_poly.pdbx_strand_id
1 'polypeptide(L)'
;MKRKENIKNSVNLLDILNKFKDLNSSVVETVSILNNFNEQINSVKAAPQHLLINNRHPEWRERIISKLELMINENIDDLRNFIFQEYVEECQLLIGLYYEVIENGENLLSITNTFKDDVIELGSILVEYKNHYKNVLEKSLSDYPLKTYPMFEDSKHNSDIFRRVSNDLKMFGDKI
;
A
#
# COMPACT_ATOMS: atom_id res chain seq x y z
N MET A 1 7.55 -22.62 -10.53
CA MET A 1 7.78 -22.49 -11.99
C MET A 1 6.50 -22.34 -12.81
N LYS A 2 5.40 -23.04 -12.54
CA LYS A 2 4.15 -22.95 -13.34
C LYS A 2 3.39 -21.61 -13.35
N ARG A 3 3.58 -20.72 -12.36
CA ARG A 3 2.96 -19.37 -12.35
C ARG A 3 3.60 -18.38 -13.32
N LYS A 4 4.87 -18.58 -13.72
CA LYS A 4 5.61 -17.64 -14.57
C LYS A 4 5.30 -17.77 -16.07
N GLU A 5 4.79 -18.92 -16.52
CA GLU A 5 4.51 -19.17 -17.95
C GLU A 5 3.13 -18.68 -18.40
N ASN A 6 2.15 -18.53 -17.49
CA ASN A 6 0.79 -18.09 -17.85
C ASN A 6 0.61 -16.56 -17.93
N ILE A 7 1.61 -15.77 -17.53
CA ILE A 7 1.51 -14.29 -17.49
C ILE A 7 1.85 -13.65 -18.85
N LYS A 8 2.51 -14.39 -19.75
CA LYS A 8 3.16 -13.82 -20.93
C LYS A 8 2.24 -13.32 -22.05
N ASN A 9 0.94 -13.60 -22.03
CA ASN A 9 0.05 -13.38 -23.18
C ASN A 9 -1.16 -12.44 -22.94
N SER A 10 -1.27 -11.71 -21.83
CA SER A 10 -2.42 -10.79 -21.63
C SER A 10 -2.23 -9.58 -20.70
N VAL A 11 -1.03 -9.33 -20.17
CA VAL A 11 -0.85 -8.26 -19.19
C VAL A 11 -0.45 -6.95 -19.89
N ASN A 12 -1.34 -5.96 -19.88
CA ASN A 12 -1.05 -4.60 -20.36
C ASN A 12 -0.63 -3.67 -19.20
N LEU A 13 -0.01 -2.53 -19.53
CA LEU A 13 0.52 -1.57 -18.55
C LEU A 13 -0.57 -1.02 -17.62
N LEU A 14 -1.79 -0.80 -18.14
CA LEU A 14 -2.90 -0.25 -17.37
C LEU A 14 -3.39 -1.22 -16.29
N ASP A 15 -3.45 -2.51 -16.60
CA ASP A 15 -3.84 -3.55 -15.65
C ASP A 15 -2.81 -3.69 -14.52
N ILE A 16 -1.51 -3.58 -14.84
CA ILE A 16 -0.44 -3.56 -13.83
C ILE A 16 -0.62 -2.37 -12.89
N LEU A 17 -0.87 -1.19 -13.44
CA LEU A 17 -1.06 0.04 -12.67
C LEU A 17 -2.30 -0.02 -11.76
N ASN A 18 -3.42 -0.55 -12.25
CA ASN A 18 -4.63 -0.72 -11.44
C ASN A 18 -4.40 -1.71 -10.31
N LYS A 19 -3.76 -2.86 -10.58
CA LYS A 19 -3.42 -3.83 -9.52
C LYS A 19 -2.51 -3.23 -8.46
N PHE A 20 -1.51 -2.46 -8.84
CA PHE A 20 -0.63 -1.79 -7.88
C PHE A 20 -1.42 -0.78 -7.02
N LYS A 21 -2.32 -0.02 -7.64
CA LYS A 21 -3.20 0.93 -6.92
C LYS A 21 -4.07 0.23 -5.89
N ASP A 22 -4.71 -0.87 -6.27
CA ASP A 22 -5.60 -1.62 -5.38
C ASP A 22 -4.80 -2.20 -4.20
N LEU A 23 -3.63 -2.78 -4.48
CA LEU A 23 -2.72 -3.27 -3.45
C LEU A 23 -2.29 -2.17 -2.48
N ASN A 24 -1.92 -0.99 -2.97
CA ASN A 24 -1.53 0.14 -2.12
C ASN A 24 -2.69 0.60 -1.22
N SER A 25 -3.90 0.64 -1.76
CA SER A 25 -5.12 1.03 -1.02
C SER A 25 -5.39 0.08 0.14
N SER A 26 -5.26 -1.24 -0.07
CA SER A 26 -5.40 -2.24 0.99
C SER A 26 -4.39 -2.06 2.12
N VAL A 27 -3.14 -1.70 1.81
CA VAL A 27 -2.12 -1.41 2.82
C VAL A 27 -2.49 -0.17 3.63
N VAL A 28 -2.92 0.91 2.97
CA VAL A 28 -3.33 2.15 3.65
C VAL A 28 -4.51 1.90 4.59
N GLU A 29 -5.53 1.16 4.14
CA GLU A 29 -6.68 0.80 4.97
C GLU A 29 -6.26 0.02 6.21
N THR A 30 -5.42 -0.99 6.04
CA THR A 30 -5.02 -1.84 7.17
C THR A 30 -4.17 -1.08 8.19
N VAL A 31 -3.28 -0.18 7.73
CA VAL A 31 -2.53 0.71 8.63
C VAL A 31 -3.46 1.67 9.38
N SER A 32 -4.51 2.18 8.73
CA SER A 32 -5.52 3.04 9.37
C SER A 32 -6.25 2.33 10.52
N ILE A 33 -6.64 1.07 10.31
CA ILE A 33 -7.27 0.24 11.36
C ILE A 33 -6.36 0.10 12.59
N LEU A 34 -5.07 -0.16 12.38
CA LEU A 34 -4.10 -0.30 13.48
C LEU A 34 -3.89 1.01 14.24
N ASN A 35 -3.76 2.12 13.52
CA ASN A 35 -3.67 3.44 14.13
C ASN A 35 -4.92 3.76 14.96
N ASN A 36 -6.10 3.35 14.50
CA ASN A 36 -7.34 3.51 15.23
C ASN A 36 -7.34 2.71 16.55
N PHE A 37 -6.90 1.45 16.56
CA PHE A 37 -6.77 0.69 17.81
C PHE A 37 -5.80 1.35 18.79
N ASN A 38 -4.67 1.87 18.30
CA ASN A 38 -3.71 2.59 19.14
C ASN A 38 -4.31 3.90 19.71
N GLU A 39 -5.08 4.64 18.93
CA GLU A 39 -5.83 5.83 19.41
C GLU A 39 -6.86 5.46 20.48
N GLN A 40 -7.58 4.34 20.31
CA GLN A 40 -8.50 3.83 21.33
C GLN A 40 -7.77 3.50 22.64
N ILE A 41 -6.61 2.83 22.57
CA ILE A 41 -5.78 2.53 23.75
C ILE A 41 -5.38 3.83 24.46
N ASN A 42 -4.89 4.81 23.71
CA ASN A 42 -4.47 6.11 24.27
C ASN A 42 -5.65 6.85 24.90
N SER A 43 -6.83 6.78 24.27
CA SER A 43 -8.07 7.36 24.81
C SER A 43 -8.50 6.69 26.11
N VAL A 44 -8.44 5.36 26.20
CA VAL A 44 -8.76 4.60 27.44
C VAL A 44 -7.72 4.88 28.54
N LYS A 45 -6.44 5.03 28.19
CA LYS A 45 -5.37 5.43 29.13
C LYS A 45 -5.57 6.85 29.66
N ALA A 46 -5.96 7.79 28.79
CA ALA A 46 -6.15 9.20 29.14
C ALA A 46 -7.48 9.50 29.85
N ALA A 47 -8.49 8.64 29.69
CA ALA A 47 -9.82 8.91 30.23
C ALA A 47 -9.81 9.01 31.78
N PRO A 48 -10.59 9.93 32.38
CA PRO A 48 -10.73 10.01 33.82
C PRO A 48 -11.24 8.70 34.44
N GLN A 49 -10.73 8.34 35.62
CA GLN A 49 -11.10 7.10 36.32
C GLN A 49 -12.62 6.96 36.50
N HIS A 50 -13.34 8.04 36.80
CA HIS A 50 -14.80 8.01 37.02
C HIS A 50 -15.64 7.74 35.76
N LEU A 51 -15.07 7.86 34.55
CA LEU A 51 -15.75 7.54 33.29
C LEU A 51 -15.56 6.07 32.87
N LEU A 52 -14.51 5.42 33.36
CA LEU A 52 -14.15 4.04 32.98
C LEU A 52 -14.35 3.03 34.11
N ILE A 53 -14.31 3.49 35.35
CA ILE A 53 -14.51 2.67 36.54
C ILE A 53 -16.00 2.72 36.88
N ASN A 54 -16.72 1.66 36.49
CA ASN A 54 -17.84 1.25 37.32
C ASN A 54 -17.23 0.82 38.66
N ASN A 55 -17.59 1.45 39.79
CA ASN A 55 -17.02 1.13 41.12
C ASN A 55 -17.16 -0.36 41.51
N ARG A 56 -17.94 -1.13 40.75
CA ARG A 56 -18.09 -2.59 40.89
C ARG A 56 -16.99 -3.40 40.19
N HIS A 57 -16.28 -2.83 39.21
CA HIS A 57 -15.30 -3.54 38.38
C HIS A 57 -14.10 -2.66 37.99
N PRO A 58 -13.18 -2.38 38.94
CA PRO A 58 -11.99 -1.56 38.68
C PRO A 58 -11.02 -2.16 37.65
N GLU A 59 -11.06 -3.48 37.43
CA GLU A 59 -10.21 -4.22 36.50
C GLU A 59 -10.57 -4.02 35.01
N TRP A 60 -11.73 -3.42 34.72
CA TRP A 60 -12.23 -3.30 33.34
C TRP A 60 -11.33 -2.47 32.44
N ARG A 61 -10.70 -1.42 33.00
CA ARG A 61 -9.76 -0.59 32.26
C ARG A 61 -8.60 -1.41 31.72
N GLU A 62 -7.94 -2.17 32.59
CA GLU A 62 -6.81 -3.02 32.21
C GLU A 62 -7.26 -4.10 31.22
N ARG A 63 -8.43 -4.72 31.45
CA ARG A 63 -8.98 -5.72 30.52
C ARG A 63 -9.27 -5.16 29.12
N ILE A 64 -9.79 -3.94 29.01
CA ILE A 64 -10.03 -3.28 27.72
C ILE A 64 -8.70 -3.00 27.03
N ILE A 65 -7.72 -2.43 27.74
CA ILE A 65 -6.38 -2.16 27.21
C ILE A 65 -5.73 -3.45 26.72
N SER A 66 -5.68 -4.49 27.55
CA SER A 66 -5.07 -5.78 27.18
C SER A 66 -5.79 -6.44 26.01
N LYS A 67 -7.12 -6.30 25.88
CA LYS A 67 -7.86 -6.81 24.72
C LYS A 67 -7.51 -6.05 23.45
N LEU A 68 -7.40 -4.72 23.51
CA LEU A 68 -6.97 -3.91 22.36
C LEU A 68 -5.51 -4.18 21.98
N GLU A 69 -4.62 -4.36 22.96
CA GLU A 69 -3.22 -4.75 22.73
C GLU A 69 -3.13 -6.15 22.11
N LEU A 70 -3.96 -7.10 22.54
CA LEU A 70 -4.06 -8.41 21.92
C LEU A 70 -4.55 -8.30 20.47
N MET A 71 -5.61 -7.53 20.21
CA MET A 71 -6.10 -7.31 18.84
C MET A 71 -5.03 -6.66 17.96
N ILE A 72 -4.28 -5.68 18.48
CA ILE A 72 -3.14 -5.10 17.76
C ILE A 72 -2.10 -6.17 17.46
N ASN A 73 -1.71 -7.00 18.43
CA ASN A 73 -0.69 -8.03 18.21
C ASN A 73 -1.14 -9.11 17.21
N GLU A 74 -2.39 -9.59 17.33
CA GLU A 74 -2.98 -10.55 16.40
C GLU A 74 -3.02 -9.99 14.97
N ASN A 75 -3.40 -8.72 14.82
CA ASN A 75 -3.46 -8.08 13.51
C ASN A 75 -2.09 -7.62 13.00
N ILE A 76 -1.11 -7.38 13.87
CA ILE A 76 0.26 -7.01 13.47
C ILE A 76 0.91 -8.17 12.73
N ASP A 77 0.81 -9.40 13.23
CA ASP A 77 1.44 -10.55 12.58
C ASP A 77 0.78 -10.88 11.24
N ASP A 78 -0.54 -10.79 11.16
CA ASP A 78 -1.30 -10.93 9.91
C ASP A 78 -0.97 -9.82 8.90
N LEU A 79 -0.89 -8.56 9.36
CA LEU A 79 -0.45 -7.42 8.56
C LEU A 79 1.00 -7.61 8.10
N ARG A 80 1.87 -8.10 8.99
CA ARG A 80 3.26 -8.35 8.66
C ARG A 80 3.33 -9.40 7.57
N ASN A 81 2.59 -10.50 7.68
CA ASN A 81 2.54 -11.52 6.63
C ASN A 81 1.97 -10.99 5.31
N PHE A 82 0.84 -10.27 5.36
CA PHE A 82 0.21 -9.68 4.19
C PHE A 82 1.13 -8.65 3.49
N ILE A 83 1.72 -7.72 4.24
CA ILE A 83 2.63 -6.72 3.67
C ILE A 83 3.96 -7.37 3.24
N PHE A 84 4.55 -8.27 4.03
CA PHE A 84 5.87 -8.86 3.71
C PHE A 84 5.83 -9.82 2.54
N GLN A 85 4.91 -10.80 2.58
CA GLN A 85 4.96 -11.90 1.62
C GLN A 85 4.13 -11.57 0.40
N GLU A 86 2.93 -11.04 0.59
CA GLU A 86 2.02 -10.84 -0.53
C GLU A 86 2.27 -9.49 -1.20
N TYR A 87 2.31 -8.40 -0.45
CA TYR A 87 2.45 -7.07 -1.05
C TYR A 87 3.84 -6.81 -1.65
N VAL A 88 4.93 -6.98 -0.90
CA VAL A 88 6.27 -6.64 -1.42
C VAL A 88 6.67 -7.53 -2.61
N GLU A 89 6.38 -8.83 -2.55
CA GLU A 89 6.69 -9.74 -3.67
C GLU A 89 5.81 -9.45 -4.88
N GLU A 90 4.50 -9.23 -4.69
CA GLU A 90 3.59 -8.90 -5.79
C GLU A 90 3.91 -7.53 -6.39
N CYS A 91 4.21 -6.51 -5.57
CA CYS A 91 4.68 -5.21 -6.05
C CYS A 91 5.99 -5.33 -6.84
N GLN A 92 6.94 -6.14 -6.37
CA GLN A 92 8.20 -6.38 -7.08
C GLN A 92 7.96 -7.08 -8.43
N LEU A 93 7.02 -8.02 -8.47
CA LEU A 93 6.60 -8.69 -9.71
C LEU A 93 5.93 -7.68 -10.66
N LEU A 94 4.98 -6.90 -10.17
CA LEU A 94 4.27 -5.88 -10.96
C LEU A 94 5.22 -4.82 -11.52
N ILE A 95 6.19 -4.35 -10.72
CA ILE A 95 7.24 -3.44 -11.19
C ILE A 95 8.10 -4.09 -12.27
N GLY A 96 8.47 -5.37 -12.11
CA GLY A 96 9.21 -6.10 -13.14
C GLY A 96 8.44 -6.19 -14.46
N LEU A 97 7.16 -6.54 -14.40
CA LEU A 97 6.27 -6.59 -15.57
C LEU A 97 6.07 -5.20 -16.18
N TYR A 98 5.99 -4.15 -15.35
CA TYR A 98 5.87 -2.76 -15.80
C TYR A 98 7.05 -2.39 -16.70
N TYR A 99 8.28 -2.63 -16.24
CA TYR A 99 9.48 -2.37 -17.04
C TYR A 99 9.59 -3.29 -18.26
N GLU A 100 9.21 -4.57 -18.16
CA GLU A 100 9.22 -5.50 -19.31
C GLU A 100 8.29 -5.03 -20.43
N VAL A 101 7.09 -4.53 -20.10
CA VAL A 101 6.16 -3.96 -21.09
C VAL A 101 6.73 -2.69 -21.71
N ILE A 102 7.42 -1.86 -20.93
CA ILE A 102 8.05 -0.63 -21.43
C ILE A 102 9.21 -0.92 -22.38
N GLU A 103 10.11 -1.85 -22.01
CA GLU A 103 11.30 -2.19 -22.79
C GLU A 103 10.95 -2.92 -24.10
N ASN A 104 9.93 -3.78 -24.09
CA ASN A 104 9.50 -4.55 -25.27
C ASN A 104 8.42 -3.86 -26.11
N GLY A 105 7.86 -2.75 -25.63
CA GLY A 105 6.81 -2.02 -26.32
C GLY A 105 7.33 -1.25 -27.53
N GLU A 106 7.47 -1.92 -28.68
CA GLU A 106 7.88 -1.26 -29.94
C GLU A 106 6.96 -0.06 -30.30
N ASN A 107 5.69 -0.08 -29.86
CA ASN A 107 4.73 1.00 -30.09
C ASN A 107 4.77 2.14 -29.06
N LEU A 108 5.35 1.94 -27.87
CA LEU A 108 5.57 3.02 -26.89
C LEU A 108 6.51 4.11 -27.45
N LEU A 109 7.40 3.73 -28.37
CA LEU A 109 8.34 4.62 -29.03
C LEU A 109 7.67 5.64 -29.98
N SER A 110 6.46 5.34 -30.48
CA SER A 110 5.66 6.22 -31.33
C SER A 110 4.85 7.28 -30.55
N ILE A 111 4.84 7.17 -29.22
CA ILE A 111 4.07 8.04 -28.33
C ILE A 111 4.93 9.24 -27.92
N THR A 112 4.28 10.35 -27.55
CA THR A 112 4.92 11.62 -27.18
C THR A 112 6.00 11.45 -26.11
N ASN A 113 7.03 12.32 -26.13
CA ASN A 113 8.10 12.30 -25.11
C ASN A 113 7.55 12.51 -23.69
N THR A 114 6.51 13.34 -23.54
CA THR A 114 5.85 13.59 -22.25
C THR A 114 5.28 12.32 -21.64
N PHE A 115 4.67 11.45 -22.45
CA PHE A 115 4.17 10.16 -21.96
C PHE A 115 5.31 9.25 -21.49
N LYS A 116 6.44 9.23 -22.20
CA LYS A 116 7.62 8.44 -21.81
C LYS A 116 8.19 8.92 -20.48
N ASP A 117 8.32 10.24 -20.32
CA ASP A 117 8.80 10.84 -19.08
C ASP A 117 7.85 10.51 -17.91
N ASP A 118 6.53 10.66 -18.11
CA ASP A 118 5.51 10.33 -17.12
C ASP A 118 5.53 8.83 -16.74
N VAL A 119 5.73 7.93 -17.71
CA VAL A 119 5.83 6.48 -17.50
C VAL A 119 7.08 6.10 -16.70
N ILE A 120 8.23 6.73 -16.98
CA ILE A 120 9.48 6.51 -16.24
C ILE A 120 9.36 7.04 -14.82
N GLU A 121 8.78 8.24 -14.67
CA GLU A 121 8.55 8.85 -13.36
C GLU A 121 7.61 7.98 -12.52
N LEU A 122 6.51 7.50 -13.10
CA LEU A 122 5.61 6.59 -12.43
C LEU A 122 6.31 5.29 -11.98
N GLY A 123 7.20 4.73 -12.81
CA GLY A 123 8.04 3.58 -12.42
C GLY A 123 8.89 3.87 -11.17
N SER A 124 9.50 5.04 -11.11
CA SER A 124 10.32 5.49 -9.97
C SER A 124 9.48 5.63 -8.70
N ILE A 125 8.28 6.21 -8.84
CA ILE A 125 7.29 6.35 -7.77
C ILE A 125 6.96 4.95 -7.22
N LEU A 126 6.56 3.98 -8.05
CA LEU A 126 6.22 2.60 -7.62
C LEU A 126 7.34 1.96 -6.78
N VAL A 127 8.61 2.13 -7.18
CA VAL A 127 9.78 1.63 -6.44
C VAL A 127 9.93 2.28 -5.07
N GLU A 128 9.71 3.60 -4.98
CA GLU A 128 9.76 4.34 -3.71
C GLU A 128 8.72 3.83 -2.73
N TYR A 129 7.48 3.58 -3.18
CA TYR A 129 6.42 3.03 -2.32
C TYR A 129 6.78 1.63 -1.80
N LYS A 130 7.28 0.74 -2.67
CA LYS A 130 7.75 -0.58 -2.25
C LYS A 130 8.82 -0.47 -1.16
N ASN A 131 9.79 0.44 -1.35
CA ASN A 131 10.88 0.63 -0.39
C ASN A 131 10.41 1.28 0.92
N HIS A 132 9.45 2.21 0.87
CA HIS A 132 8.86 2.81 2.06
C HIS A 132 8.25 1.74 2.97
N TYR A 133 7.35 0.91 2.43
CA TYR A 133 6.71 -0.13 3.22
C TYR A 133 7.69 -1.19 3.69
N LYS A 134 8.70 -1.55 2.87
CA LYS A 134 9.81 -2.39 3.33
C LYS A 134 10.54 -1.80 4.55
N ASN A 135 10.81 -0.49 4.54
CA ASN A 135 11.52 0.18 5.65
C ASN A 135 10.66 0.30 6.91
N VAL A 136 9.36 0.59 6.77
CA VAL A 136 8.41 0.60 7.91
C VAL A 136 8.40 -0.77 8.61
N LEU A 137 8.49 -1.83 7.82
CA LEU A 137 8.52 -3.20 8.30
C LEU A 137 9.84 -3.62 8.99
N GLU A 138 10.98 -3.13 8.48
CA GLU A 138 12.32 -3.44 9.01
C GLU A 138 12.62 -2.71 10.33
N LYS A 139 12.06 -1.52 10.54
CA LYS A 139 12.33 -0.70 11.74
C LYS A 139 11.53 -1.07 12.99
N SER A 140 10.82 -2.20 12.96
CA SER A 140 9.83 -2.60 13.98
C SER A 140 8.65 -1.61 14.00
N LEU A 141 7.42 -2.13 14.00
CA LEU A 141 6.19 -1.34 14.12
C LEU A 141 6.02 -0.72 15.53
N SER A 142 7.12 -0.50 16.25
CA SER A 142 7.15 0.04 17.62
C SER A 142 6.78 1.51 17.71
N ASP A 143 6.89 2.25 16.60
CA ASP A 143 6.69 3.69 16.57
C ASP A 143 5.31 4.02 15.99
N TYR A 144 4.30 4.06 16.87
CA TYR A 144 2.97 4.56 16.55
C TYR A 144 2.91 6.11 16.60
N PRO A 145 2.07 6.77 15.77
CA PRO A 145 1.24 6.18 14.72
C PRO A 145 2.08 5.70 13.53
N LEU A 146 1.67 4.58 12.96
CA LEU A 146 2.26 4.05 11.74
C LEU A 146 2.03 5.05 10.61
N LYS A 147 3.10 5.42 9.91
CA LYS A 147 3.01 6.31 8.76
C LYS A 147 2.57 5.52 7.53
N THR A 148 1.55 6.04 6.85
CA THR A 148 1.19 5.61 5.51
C THR A 148 1.86 6.49 4.47
N TYR A 149 2.08 5.93 3.30
CA TYR A 149 2.35 6.67 2.08
C TYR A 149 1.26 6.26 1.10
N PRO A 150 0.13 6.96 1.03
CA PRO A 150 -0.91 6.69 0.04
C PRO A 150 -0.44 7.18 -1.32
N MET A 151 -0.61 6.35 -2.35
CA MET A 151 0.06 6.56 -3.63
C MET A 151 -0.41 7.77 -4.43
N PHE A 152 -1.71 8.07 -4.35
CA PHE A 152 -2.37 9.03 -5.24
C PHE A 152 -3.15 10.10 -4.51
N GLU A 153 -3.26 10.03 -3.18
CA GLU A 153 -4.18 10.89 -2.42
C GLU A 153 -3.44 12.05 -1.74
N ASP A 154 -2.19 11.85 -1.32
CA ASP A 154 -1.42 12.87 -0.58
C ASP A 154 -0.53 13.75 -1.48
N SER A 155 -0.13 13.28 -2.66
CA SER A 155 0.70 14.04 -3.60
C SER A 155 -0.10 14.39 -4.86
N LYS A 156 -0.42 15.69 -5.01
CA LYS A 156 -1.06 16.23 -6.22
C LYS A 156 -0.26 15.86 -7.48
N HIS A 157 1.07 15.89 -7.38
CA HIS A 157 1.97 15.54 -8.46
C HIS A 157 1.84 14.06 -8.87
N ASN A 158 1.92 13.14 -7.92
CA ASN A 158 1.81 11.70 -8.18
C ASN A 158 0.43 11.35 -8.74
N SER A 159 -0.63 11.96 -8.17
CA SER A 159 -2.00 11.84 -8.68
C SER A 159 -2.12 12.28 -10.13
N ASP A 160 -1.50 13.40 -10.48
CA ASP A 160 -1.56 13.95 -11.83
C ASP A 160 -0.79 13.08 -12.84
N ILE A 161 0.40 12.57 -12.48
CA ILE A 161 1.15 11.63 -13.32
C ILE A 161 0.33 10.37 -13.57
N PHE A 162 -0.17 9.74 -12.51
CA PHE A 162 -0.94 8.52 -12.63
C PHE A 162 -2.17 8.70 -13.52
N ARG A 163 -2.88 9.83 -13.35
CA ARG A 163 -4.03 10.18 -14.17
C ARG A 163 -3.66 10.36 -15.64
N ARG A 164 -2.55 11.05 -15.94
CA ARG A 164 -2.07 11.24 -17.32
C ARG A 164 -1.71 9.90 -17.97
N VAL A 165 -0.83 9.12 -17.32
CA VAL A 165 -0.41 7.80 -17.81
C VAL A 165 -1.61 6.88 -18.01
N SER A 166 -2.53 6.83 -17.05
CA SER A 166 -3.73 5.99 -17.16
C SER A 166 -4.64 6.41 -18.32
N ASN A 167 -4.80 7.71 -18.57
CA ASN A 167 -5.62 8.21 -19.67
C ASN A 167 -4.97 7.91 -21.02
N ASP A 168 -3.67 8.16 -21.13
CA ASP A 168 -2.89 7.84 -22.32
C ASP A 168 -2.97 6.34 -22.61
N LEU A 169 -2.75 5.48 -21.62
CA LEU A 169 -2.89 4.03 -21.78
C LEU A 169 -4.30 3.58 -22.15
N LYS A 170 -5.36 4.26 -21.70
CA LYS A 170 -6.73 3.99 -22.17
C LYS A 170 -6.93 4.36 -23.63
N MET A 171 -6.26 5.41 -24.10
CA MET A 171 -6.30 5.83 -25.51
C MET A 171 -5.42 4.96 -26.41
N PHE A 172 -4.30 4.45 -25.88
CA PHE A 172 -3.30 3.67 -26.60
C PHE A 172 -3.40 2.15 -26.38
N GLY A 173 -4.26 1.68 -25.47
CA GLY A 173 -4.32 0.29 -25.01
C GLY A 173 -4.69 -0.75 -26.05
N ASP A 174 -5.26 -0.34 -27.19
CA ASP A 174 -5.47 -1.21 -28.35
C ASP A 174 -4.24 -1.29 -29.27
N LYS A 175 -3.17 -0.54 -28.97
CA LYS A 175 -1.98 -0.34 -29.82
C LYS A 175 -0.65 -0.65 -29.11
N ILE A 176 -0.62 -0.81 -27.79
CA ILE A 176 0.56 -1.22 -27.00
C ILE A 176 0.37 -2.66 -26.55
#